data_AF-A0A0N1G5K7-F1
#
_entry.id   AF-A0A0N1G5K7-F1
#
_cell.length_a   1.000
_cell.length_b   1.000
_cell.length_c   1.000
_cell.angle_alpha   90.00
_cell.angle_beta   90.00
_cell.angle_gamma   90.00
#
_symmetry.space_group_name_H-M   'P 1'
#
loop_
_entity.id
_entity.type
_entity.pdbx_description
1 polymer ?
#
loop_
_entity_poly.entity_id
_entity_poly.type
_entity_poly.pdbx_seq_one_letter_code
_entity_poly.pdbx_strand_id
1 'polypeptide(L)'
;MSGKVWQPDEWKKFAKQAQMGRTYYVVYNIDTARCPWEDSQLYSEYTFTGYAPLTGSKQTKGGTTAGELCRNWGPVYEQPPQGMRAHSTPGPQVAGPLGSNDYEGVLDADELRGLEKRAGQGSNPRTRRPLGGWRI
;
A
#
# COMPACT_ATOMS: atom_id res chain seq x y z
N MET A 1 20.98 -8.12 17.54
CA MET A 1 20.65 -9.53 17.28
C MET A 1 20.69 -9.76 15.79
N SER A 2 21.57 -10.63 15.28
CA SER A 2 21.66 -10.93 13.85
C SER A 2 20.76 -12.12 13.53
N GLY A 3 19.56 -11.87 13.00
CA GLY A 3 18.70 -12.93 12.47
C GLY A 3 19.32 -13.61 11.25
N LYS A 4 18.93 -14.84 10.95
CA LYS A 4 19.39 -15.54 9.76
C LYS A 4 18.81 -14.92 8.49
N VAL A 5 19.61 -14.94 7.42
CA VAL A 5 19.21 -14.51 6.08
C VAL A 5 19.45 -15.66 5.12
N TRP A 6 18.52 -15.86 4.19
CA TRP A 6 18.64 -16.82 3.10
C TRP A 6 18.61 -16.08 1.77
N GLN A 7 19.61 -16.35 0.94
CA GLN A 7 19.70 -15.80 -0.40
C GLN A 7 18.80 -16.58 -1.38
N PRO A 8 18.39 -15.99 -2.52
CA PRO A 8 17.50 -16.64 -3.48
C PRO A 8 17.99 -18.00 -4.01
N ASP A 9 19.30 -18.18 -4.13
CA ASP A 9 19.95 -19.45 -4.50
C ASP A 9 19.84 -20.51 -3.39
N GLU A 10 19.73 -20.10 -2.13
CA GLU A 10 19.52 -20.96 -0.97
C GLU A 10 18.05 -21.38 -0.77
N TRP A 11 17.16 -21.16 -1.74
CA TRP A 11 15.72 -21.44 -1.62
C TRP A 11 15.38 -22.86 -1.15
N LYS A 12 16.14 -23.88 -1.58
CA LYS A 12 15.95 -25.28 -1.13
C LYS A 12 16.26 -25.45 0.36
N LYS A 13 17.31 -24.77 0.83
CA LYS A 13 17.73 -24.77 2.24
C LYS A 13 16.70 -24.04 3.10
N PHE A 14 16.21 -22.90 2.61
CA PHE A 14 15.12 -22.18 3.26
C PHE A 14 13.84 -23.02 3.34
N ALA A 15 13.38 -23.63 2.25
CA ALA A 15 12.15 -24.45 2.24
C ALA A 15 12.18 -25.60 3.28
N LYS A 16 13.36 -26.19 3.52
CA LYS A 16 13.56 -27.19 4.57
C LYS A 16 13.52 -26.60 5.98
N GLN A 17 14.17 -25.45 6.18
CA GLN A 17 14.34 -24.81 7.48
C GLN A 17 13.13 -23.97 7.92
N ALA A 18 12.31 -23.51 6.99
CA ALA A 18 11.11 -22.75 7.27
C ALA A 18 10.20 -23.52 8.22
N GLN A 19 9.64 -22.83 9.19
CA GLN A 19 8.79 -23.37 10.25
C GLN A 19 7.35 -22.88 10.07
N MET A 20 6.38 -23.75 10.38
CA MET A 20 4.97 -23.39 10.38
C MET A 20 4.66 -22.42 11.53
N GLY A 21 3.75 -21.47 11.29
CA GLY A 21 3.34 -20.45 12.25
C GLY A 21 4.37 -19.34 12.50
N ARG A 22 5.59 -19.48 11.96
CA ARG A 22 6.63 -18.46 12.06
C ARG A 22 6.53 -17.46 10.91
N THR A 23 6.74 -16.19 11.22
CA THR A 23 6.79 -15.10 10.25
C THR A 23 8.22 -14.89 9.75
N TYR A 24 8.35 -14.75 8.44
CA TYR A 24 9.58 -14.40 7.73
C TYR A 24 9.36 -13.10 6.97
N TYR A 25 10.44 -12.39 6.67
CA TYR A 25 10.39 -11.05 6.11
C TYR A 25 11.12 -11.00 4.78
N VAL A 26 10.59 -10.23 3.85
CA VAL A 26 11.20 -9.98 2.53
C VAL A 26 11.24 -8.48 2.29
N VAL A 27 12.36 -7.98 1.79
CA VAL A 27 12.55 -6.56 1.47
C VAL A 27 12.32 -6.32 -0.02
N TYR A 28 11.54 -5.29 -0.32
CA TYR A 28 11.26 -4.79 -1.66
C TYR A 28 11.94 -3.44 -1.85
N ASN A 29 12.62 -3.28 -2.99
CA ASN A 29 13.03 -1.97 -3.46
C ASN A 29 11.86 -1.32 -4.19
N ILE A 30 11.53 -0.09 -3.82
CA ILE A 30 10.44 0.67 -4.43
C ILE A 30 11.02 1.60 -5.49
N ASP A 31 10.34 1.68 -6.64
CA ASP A 31 10.68 2.66 -7.69
C ASP A 31 10.20 4.05 -7.27
N THR A 32 11.09 4.80 -6.60
CA THR A 32 10.81 6.15 -6.10
C THR A 32 10.59 7.17 -7.22
N ALA A 33 10.97 6.88 -8.47
CA ALA A 33 10.65 7.76 -9.60
C ALA A 33 9.14 7.74 -9.91
N ARG A 34 8.46 6.62 -9.65
CA ARG A 34 7.01 6.47 -9.83
C ARG A 34 6.22 6.74 -8.55
N CYS A 35 6.83 6.44 -7.41
CA CYS A 35 6.23 6.60 -6.08
C CYS A 35 7.12 7.49 -5.20
N PRO A 36 7.27 8.79 -5.50
CA PRO A 36 8.19 9.68 -4.78
C PRO A 36 7.82 9.94 -3.31
N TRP A 37 6.57 9.67 -2.94
CA TRP A 37 6.07 9.79 -1.56
C TRP A 37 6.38 8.58 -0.68
N GLU A 38 6.98 7.52 -1.24
CA GLU A 38 7.16 6.25 -0.55
C GLU A 38 8.63 5.97 -0.21
N ASP A 39 8.86 5.19 0.85
CA ASP A 39 10.20 4.81 1.28
C ASP A 39 10.89 3.97 0.19
N SER A 40 12.19 4.21 -0.02
CA SER A 40 12.98 3.49 -1.02
C SER A 40 13.01 1.96 -0.82
N GLN A 41 12.81 1.51 0.42
CA GLN A 41 12.74 0.11 0.77
C GLN A 41 11.63 -0.13 1.78
N LEU A 42 10.84 -1.17 1.52
CA LEU A 42 9.77 -1.64 2.39
C LEU A 42 9.91 -3.14 2.60
N TYR A 43 9.39 -3.66 3.71
CA TYR A 43 9.35 -5.10 3.92
C TYR A 43 7.92 -5.65 3.92
N SER A 44 7.74 -6.90 3.52
CA SER A 44 6.48 -7.64 3.70
C SER A 44 6.69 -8.86 4.58
N GLU A 45 5.62 -9.25 5.26
CA GLU A 45 5.58 -10.35 6.21
C GLU A 45 4.92 -11.59 5.60
N TYR A 46 5.57 -12.74 5.77
CA TYR A 46 5.11 -14.02 5.25
C TYR A 46 5.07 -15.06 6.35
N THR A 47 3.86 -15.51 6.70
CA THR A 47 3.65 -16.59 7.66
C THR A 47 3.18 -17.85 6.93
N PHE A 48 3.87 -18.96 7.12
CA PHE A 48 3.46 -20.25 6.58
C PHE A 48 2.42 -20.90 7.51
N THR A 49 1.19 -21.03 7.02
CA THR A 49 0.04 -21.50 7.82
C THR A 49 -0.53 -22.82 7.30
N GLY A 50 -0.11 -23.28 6.12
CA GLY A 50 -0.62 -24.51 5.52
C GLY A 50 0.45 -25.29 4.76
N TYR A 51 -0.01 -26.34 4.09
CA TYR A 51 0.78 -27.12 3.15
C TYR A 51 0.11 -27.11 1.78
N ALA A 52 0.91 -27.05 0.72
CA ALA A 52 0.45 -27.20 -0.64
C ALA A 52 -0.08 -28.63 -0.84
N PRO A 53 -1.29 -28.81 -1.39
CA PRO A 53 -1.97 -30.11 -1.40
C PRO A 53 -1.25 -31.16 -2.24
N LEU A 54 -0.55 -30.75 -3.32
CA LEU A 54 0.13 -31.68 -4.22
C LEU A 54 1.57 -32.00 -3.79
N THR A 55 2.31 -30.99 -3.34
CA THR A 55 3.76 -31.11 -3.09
C THR A 55 4.11 -31.26 -1.62
N GLY A 56 3.14 -31.09 -0.70
CA GLY A 56 3.38 -31.07 0.74
C GLY A 56 4.30 -29.94 1.21
N SER A 57 4.55 -28.94 0.36
CA SER A 57 5.43 -27.83 0.69
C SER A 57 4.74 -26.84 1.62
N LYS A 58 5.46 -26.30 2.61
CA LYS A 58 4.92 -25.26 3.49
C LYS A 58 4.48 -24.06 2.65
N GLN A 59 3.27 -23.55 2.88
CA GLN A 59 2.69 -22.45 2.14
C GLN A 59 2.04 -21.41 3.04
N THR A 60 1.99 -20.17 2.55
CA THR A 60 1.22 -19.10 3.16
C THR A 60 -0.27 -19.30 2.86
N LYS A 61 -1.13 -18.56 3.57
CA LYS A 61 -2.58 -18.54 3.28
C LYS A 61 -2.89 -18.13 1.83
N GLY A 62 -2.04 -17.32 1.21
CA GLY A 62 -2.15 -16.89 -0.19
C GLY A 62 -1.64 -17.90 -1.22
N GLY A 63 -1.20 -19.09 -0.81
CA GLY A 63 -0.73 -20.15 -1.71
C GLY A 63 0.74 -20.07 -2.10
N THR A 64 1.48 -19.07 -1.63
CA THR A 64 2.93 -18.97 -1.89
C THR A 64 3.68 -20.01 -1.07
N THR A 65 4.43 -20.89 -1.73
CA THR A 65 5.26 -21.87 -1.03
C THR A 65 6.56 -21.25 -0.50
N ALA A 66 7.16 -21.84 0.53
CA ALA A 66 8.42 -21.35 1.08
C ALA A 66 9.56 -21.31 0.05
N GLY A 67 9.63 -22.31 -0.84
CA GLY A 67 10.62 -22.35 -1.91
C GLY A 67 10.44 -21.22 -2.92
N GLU A 68 9.21 -20.98 -3.37
CA GLU A 68 8.90 -19.87 -4.28
C GLU A 68 9.16 -18.51 -3.63
N LEU A 69 8.83 -18.36 -2.35
CA LEU A 69 9.05 -17.12 -1.62
C LEU A 69 10.51 -16.67 -1.73
N CYS A 70 11.42 -17.57 -1.34
CA CYS A 70 12.84 -17.27 -1.32
C CYS A 70 13.42 -17.14 -2.74
N ARG A 71 13.01 -18.00 -3.67
CA ARG A 71 13.54 -17.99 -5.03
C ARG A 71 13.15 -16.73 -5.82
N ASN A 72 11.91 -16.27 -5.69
CA ASN A 72 11.37 -15.20 -6.54
C ASN A 72 11.52 -13.81 -5.91
N TRP A 73 11.43 -13.72 -4.58
CA TRP A 73 11.45 -12.44 -3.88
C TRP A 73 12.55 -12.33 -2.82
N GLY A 74 13.37 -13.38 -2.61
CA GLY A 74 14.47 -13.32 -1.66
C GLY A 74 15.45 -12.17 -1.97
N PRO A 75 16.26 -11.74 -0.98
CA PRO A 75 16.61 -12.47 0.23
C PRO A 75 15.50 -12.52 1.30
N VAL A 76 15.42 -13.62 2.05
CA VAL A 76 14.46 -13.81 3.14
C VAL A 76 15.16 -13.64 4.48
N TYR A 77 14.55 -12.88 5.39
CA TYR A 77 15.06 -12.55 6.71
C TYR A 77 14.23 -13.25 7.79
N GLU A 78 14.90 -13.78 8.81
CA GLU A 78 14.27 -14.41 9.97
C GLU A 78 13.67 -13.41 10.95
N GLN A 79 14.22 -12.19 10.99
CA GLN A 79 13.80 -11.10 11.85
C GLN A 79 13.40 -9.89 11.00
N PRO A 80 12.51 -9.02 11.52
CA PRO A 80 12.13 -7.81 10.81
C PRO A 80 13.38 -6.94 10.58
N PRO A 81 13.58 -6.42 9.36
CA PRO A 81 14.65 -5.47 9.08
C PRO A 81 14.53 -4.23 9.98
N GLN A 82 15.61 -3.85 10.67
CA GLN A 82 15.56 -2.73 11.62
C GLN A 82 15.41 -1.39 10.89
N GLY A 83 14.55 -0.51 11.41
CA GLY A 83 14.34 0.83 10.88
C GLY A 83 13.60 0.90 9.54
N MET A 84 13.10 -0.23 9.05
CA MET A 84 12.31 -0.28 7.81
C MET A 84 10.81 -0.35 8.15
N ARG A 85 9.98 0.20 7.27
CA ARG A 85 8.51 0.13 7.42
C ARG A 85 7.95 -1.09 6.69
N ALA A 86 6.89 -1.67 7.25
CA ALA A 86 6.13 -2.71 6.58
C ALA A 86 5.32 -2.10 5.43
N HIS A 87 5.27 -2.77 4.28
CA HIS A 87 4.47 -2.38 3.12
C HIS A 87 2.96 -2.28 3.47
N SER A 88 2.49 -3.02 4.47
CA SER A 88 1.10 -2.96 4.94
C SER A 88 0.79 -1.73 5.80
N THR A 89 1.80 -1.03 6.29
CA THR A 89 1.63 0.18 7.12
C THR A 89 1.50 1.39 6.22
N PRO A 90 0.56 2.33 6.51
CA PRO A 90 0.42 3.55 5.73
C PRO A 90 1.77 4.28 5.63
N GLY A 91 2.08 4.77 4.42
CA GLY A 91 3.23 5.63 4.19
C GLY A 91 3.11 6.97 4.90
N PRO A 92 4.18 7.76 4.89
CA PRO A 92 4.15 9.13 5.41
C PRO A 92 2.96 9.89 4.82
N GLN A 93 2.03 10.32 5.67
CA GLN A 93 0.90 11.13 5.21
C GLN A 93 1.42 12.55 4.94
N VAL A 94 1.75 12.83 3.68
CA VAL A 94 2.15 14.16 3.20
C VAL A 94 0.97 15.08 2.89
N ALA A 95 -0.23 14.75 3.37
CA ALA A 95 -1.26 15.75 3.59
C ALA A 95 -0.86 16.57 4.82
N GLY A 96 0.09 17.48 4.65
CA GLY A 96 0.26 18.58 5.60
C GLY A 96 -1.09 19.27 5.78
N PRO A 97 -1.36 19.90 6.95
CA PRO A 97 -2.53 20.76 7.05
C PRO A 97 -2.50 21.69 5.84
N LEU A 98 -3.58 21.71 5.07
CA LEU A 98 -3.81 22.80 4.12
C LEU A 98 -3.52 24.06 4.93
N GLY A 99 -2.56 24.88 4.47
CA GLY A 99 -2.14 26.06 5.22
C GLY A 99 -3.39 26.81 5.65
N SER A 100 -3.40 27.32 6.88
CA SER A 100 -4.60 27.93 7.48
C SER A 100 -5.22 29.04 6.63
N ASN A 101 -4.49 29.54 5.62
CA ASN A 101 -4.86 30.62 4.71
C ASN A 101 -4.74 30.26 3.21
N ASP A 102 -4.47 29.00 2.84
CA ASP A 102 -4.22 28.62 1.43
C ASP A 102 -5.49 28.15 0.69
N TYR A 103 -6.66 28.22 1.36
CA TYR A 103 -7.96 27.91 0.75
C TYR A 103 -8.90 29.12 0.71
N GLU A 104 -8.34 30.31 0.49
CA GLU A 104 -9.08 31.46 -0.02
C GLU A 104 -8.50 31.83 -1.38
N GLY A 105 -8.56 30.89 -2.33
CA GLY A 105 -8.52 31.28 -3.74
C GLY A 105 -9.75 32.15 -3.99
N VAL A 106 -9.59 33.48 -3.93
CA VAL A 106 -10.61 34.42 -4.38
C VAL A 106 -10.81 34.10 -5.86
N LEU A 107 -11.89 33.38 -6.17
CA LEU A 107 -12.26 33.07 -7.54
C LEU A 107 -12.36 34.38 -8.30
N ASP A 108 -11.68 34.47 -9.43
CA ASP A 108 -11.83 35.65 -10.27
C ASP A 108 -13.25 35.68 -10.89
N ALA A 109 -13.62 36.82 -11.46
CA ALA A 109 -14.96 37.02 -12.01
C ALA A 109 -15.30 36.02 -13.14
N ASP A 110 -14.29 35.51 -13.84
CA ASP A 110 -14.46 34.57 -14.95
C ASP A 110 -14.61 33.12 -14.45
N GLU A 111 -13.88 32.75 -13.39
CA GLU A 111 -14.03 31.48 -12.68
C GLU A 111 -15.41 31.37 -12.01
N LEU A 112 -15.87 32.43 -11.34
CA LEU A 112 -17.22 32.54 -10.78
C LEU A 112 -18.28 32.36 -11.86
N ARG A 113 -18.16 33.06 -12.99
CA ARG A 113 -19.09 32.94 -14.12
C ARG A 113 -19.08 31.54 -14.73
N GLY A 114 -17.90 30.91 -14.81
CA GLY A 114 -17.75 29.53 -15.28
C GLY A 114 -18.39 28.50 -14.36
N LEU A 115 -18.35 28.72 -13.04
CA LEU A 115 -19.02 27.91 -12.02
C LEU A 115 -20.54 28.09 -12.08
N GLU A 116 -21.03 29.32 -12.16
CA GLU A 116 -22.47 29.61 -12.32
C GLU A 116 -23.05 28.97 -13.58
N LYS A 117 -22.32 29.06 -14.70
CA LYS A 117 -22.70 28.40 -15.95
C LYS A 117 -22.77 26.88 -15.80
N ARG A 118 -21.78 26.26 -15.17
CA ARG A 118 -21.76 24.81 -14.93
C ARG A 118 -22.87 24.37 -13.97
N ALA A 119 -23.14 25.14 -12.93
CA ALA A 119 -24.26 24.90 -12.02
C ALA A 119 -25.61 25.00 -12.75
N GLY A 120 -25.78 26.01 -13.60
CA GLY A 120 -26.98 26.19 -14.42
C GLY A 120 -27.19 25.09 -15.47
N GLN A 121 -26.11 24.55 -16.04
CA GLN A 121 -26.17 23.50 -17.07
C GLN A 121 -26.25 22.08 -16.50
N GLY A 122 -25.68 21.84 -15.30
CA GLY A 122 -25.65 20.52 -14.66
C GLY A 122 -26.93 20.14 -13.91
N SER A 123 -27.75 21.13 -13.52
CA SER A 123 -29.03 20.87 -12.86
C SER A 123 -30.13 20.59 -13.89
N ASN A 124 -30.62 19.34 -13.98
CA ASN A 124 -31.82 19.02 -14.73
C ASN A 124 -32.99 19.91 -14.22
N PRO A 125 -33.62 20.73 -15.07
CA PRO A 125 -34.64 21.68 -14.64
C PRO A 125 -35.87 21.01 -14.01
N ARG A 126 -36.07 19.70 -14.23
CA ARG A 126 -37.17 18.92 -13.63
C ARG A 126 -36.91 18.44 -12.20
N THR A 127 -35.65 18.42 -11.74
CA THR A 127 -35.28 17.92 -10.39
C THR A 127 -34.71 19.02 -9.49
N ARG A 128 -34.67 20.27 -9.96
CA ARG A 128 -34.20 21.41 -9.17
C ARG A 128 -35.18 21.69 -8.03
N ARG A 129 -34.66 21.83 -6.79
CA ARG A 129 -35.46 22.37 -5.67
C ARG A 129 -35.90 23.81 -6.00
N PRO A 130 -37.18 24.17 -5.81
CA PRO A 130 -37.65 25.53 -6.05
C PRO A 130 -36.92 26.52 -5.13
N LEU A 131 -36.57 27.69 -5.68
CA LEU A 131 -36.01 28.80 -4.93
C LEU A 131 -36.99 29.19 -3.80
N GLY A 132 -36.53 29.12 -2.55
CA GLY A 132 -37.32 29.44 -1.35
C GLY A 132 -37.52 28.29 -0.35
N GLY A 133 -37.22 27.03 -0.73
CA GLY A 133 -37.41 25.86 0.15
C GLY A 133 -36.43 25.70 1.32
N TRP A 134 -35.57 26.69 1.59
CA TRP A 134 -34.56 26.68 2.66
C TRP A 134 -34.94 27.55 3.87
N ARG A 135 -36.11 28.21 3.84
CA ARG A 135 -36.64 28.93 5.00
C ARG A 135 -37.73 28.08 5.67
N ILE A 136 -37.29 27.14 6.51
CA ILE A 136 -38.04 26.61 7.67
C ILE A 136 -37.01 26.48 8.79
#